data_AF-A0A7L6ABM4-F1
#
_entry.id   AF-A0A7L6ABM4-F1
#
_cell.length_a   1.000
_cell.length_b   1.000
_cell.length_c   1.000
_cell.angle_alpha   90.00
_cell.angle_beta   90.00
_cell.angle_gamma   90.00
#
_symmetry.space_group_name_H-M   'P 1'
#
loop_
_entity.id
_entity.type
_entity.pdbx_description
1 polymer ?
#
loop_
_entity_poly.entity_id
_entity_poly.type
_entity_poly.pdbx_seq_one_letter_code
_entity_poly.pdbx_strand_id
1 'polypeptide(L)'
;MNTLAFPLSQSEGPETGPSLSSAHRRQIRIHAVSRGWHTGLVVPSEGVGCAIPYLKARFVGATHYEIGWGDRDFYQAKKATPCLAFQALFASRGSVMHVVPIRDPLPDFLENCKVAETCLTASEYASLVRLISESFARSANGEIIAQARGKYEDSQFFQGRGAYSAFYTCNRWTATALQSAGLDLWPRITLTSGSVIRAVRRYAKACSTASKPEGVEDALELRQPGEDAGPSRT
;
A
#
# COMPACT_ATOMS: atom_id res chain seq x y z
N MET A 1 41.50 -51.38 24.96
CA MET A 1 40.77 -50.65 26.02
C MET A 1 41.16 -49.18 25.95
N ASN A 2 40.36 -48.35 25.28
CA ASN A 2 39.83 -47.10 25.85
C ASN A 2 38.83 -46.50 24.86
N THR A 3 37.58 -46.45 25.26
CA THR A 3 36.45 -45.88 24.52
C THR A 3 36.32 -44.42 24.93
N LEU A 4 36.33 -43.49 23.96
CA LEU A 4 35.85 -42.13 24.18
C LEU A 4 34.75 -41.83 23.17
N ALA A 5 33.56 -41.61 23.72
CA ALA A 5 32.33 -41.33 23.01
C ALA A 5 32.35 -39.90 22.44
N PHE A 6 31.93 -39.75 21.18
CA PHE A 6 31.56 -38.47 20.60
C PHE A 6 30.08 -38.20 20.89
N PRO A 7 29.70 -37.00 21.38
CA PRO A 7 28.30 -36.64 21.51
C PRO A 7 27.69 -36.30 20.14
N LEU A 8 26.45 -36.76 19.95
CA LEU A 8 25.57 -36.42 18.84
C LEU A 8 25.06 -34.98 18.96
N SER A 9 24.96 -34.33 17.79
CA SER A 9 23.87 -33.47 17.33
C SER A 9 23.33 -32.38 18.27
N GLN A 10 23.50 -31.12 17.86
CA GLN A 10 22.44 -30.13 18.04
C GLN A 10 21.95 -29.72 16.66
N SER A 11 20.65 -29.90 16.45
CA SER A 11 19.90 -29.51 15.28
C SER A 11 19.83 -27.99 15.17
N GLU A 12 20.33 -27.43 14.07
CA GLU A 12 19.86 -26.12 13.61
C GLU A 12 18.44 -26.32 13.06
N GLY A 13 17.44 -25.78 13.75
CA GLY A 13 16.06 -25.77 13.28
C GLY A 13 15.91 -24.95 11.99
N PRO A 14 14.92 -25.24 11.13
CA PRO A 14 14.74 -24.50 9.90
C PRO A 14 14.28 -23.07 10.24
N GLU A 15 15.08 -22.08 9.87
CA GLU A 15 14.61 -20.70 9.79
C GLU A 15 13.46 -20.63 8.79
N THR A 16 12.23 -20.53 9.31
CA THR A 16 11.02 -20.45 8.52
C THR A 16 10.87 -19.06 7.93
N GLY A 17 11.61 -18.80 6.85
CA GLY A 17 11.26 -17.74 5.92
C GLY A 17 9.80 -17.89 5.46
N PRO A 18 9.10 -16.78 5.16
CA PRO A 18 7.71 -16.85 4.73
C PRO A 18 7.58 -17.78 3.51
N SER A 19 6.70 -18.77 3.61
CA SER A 19 6.37 -19.68 2.50
C SER A 19 6.07 -18.90 1.22
N LEU A 20 6.53 -19.40 0.07
CA LEU A 20 6.24 -18.82 -1.26
C LEU A 20 4.74 -18.57 -1.47
N SER A 21 3.87 -19.34 -0.81
CA SER A 21 2.42 -19.11 -0.80
C SER A 21 2.03 -17.79 -0.13
N SER A 22 2.65 -17.42 0.99
CA SER A 22 2.38 -16.18 1.72
C SER A 22 2.87 -14.95 0.95
N ALA A 23 4.02 -15.05 0.28
CA ALA A 23 4.59 -13.96 -0.53
C ALA A 23 3.67 -13.50 -1.67
N HIS A 24 2.81 -14.38 -2.17
CA HIS A 24 1.86 -14.10 -3.25
C HIS A 24 0.46 -13.72 -2.75
N ARG A 25 0.20 -13.72 -1.43
CA ARG A 25 -1.11 -13.30 -0.89
C ARG A 25 -1.26 -11.79 -0.94
N ARG A 26 -2.39 -11.34 -1.48
CA ARG A 26 -2.76 -9.92 -1.56
C ARG A 26 -3.53 -9.53 -0.31
N GLN A 27 -2.82 -9.09 0.71
CA GLN A 27 -3.40 -8.77 2.02
C GLN A 27 -3.34 -7.28 2.34
N ILE A 28 -2.54 -6.51 1.60
CA ILE A 28 -2.33 -5.09 1.86
C ILE A 28 -3.34 -4.30 1.06
N ARG A 29 -4.34 -3.74 1.72
CA ARG A 29 -5.37 -2.91 1.09
C ARG A 29 -4.86 -1.47 0.94
N ILE A 30 -5.07 -0.91 -0.24
CA ILE A 30 -4.81 0.51 -0.53
C ILE A 30 -6.02 1.12 -1.25
N HIS A 31 -6.12 2.45 -1.22
CA HIS A 31 -7.20 3.17 -1.88
C HIS A 31 -6.66 4.27 -2.77
N ALA A 32 -7.16 4.37 -4.00
CA ALA A 32 -7.06 5.57 -4.81
C ALA A 32 -8.23 6.49 -4.47
N VAL A 33 -7.94 7.73 -4.12
CA VAL A 33 -8.95 8.73 -3.72
C VAL A 33 -8.97 9.88 -4.71
N SER A 34 -10.16 10.38 -5.02
CA SER A 34 -10.37 11.58 -5.83
C SER A 34 -11.18 12.61 -5.04
N ARG A 35 -10.61 13.81 -4.91
CA ARG A 35 -11.22 14.97 -4.24
C ARG A 35 -11.63 16.02 -5.27
N GLY A 36 -12.33 15.58 -6.32
CA GLY A 36 -12.75 16.42 -7.46
C GLY A 36 -11.70 16.41 -8.57
N TRP A 37 -10.71 17.29 -8.51
CA TRP A 37 -9.69 17.45 -9.57
C TRP A 37 -8.34 16.79 -9.24
N HIS A 38 -8.10 16.46 -7.98
CA HIS A 38 -6.85 15.84 -7.51
C HIS A 38 -7.06 14.35 -7.20
N THR A 39 -6.02 13.54 -7.43
CA THR A 39 -5.95 12.15 -7.00
C THR A 39 -4.78 11.90 -6.07
N GLY A 40 -5.02 11.12 -5.03
CA GLY A 40 -4.00 10.65 -4.09
C GLY A 40 -4.16 9.16 -3.81
N LEU A 41 -3.23 8.63 -3.03
CA LEU A 41 -3.24 7.25 -2.56
C LEU A 41 -3.33 7.22 -1.04
N VAL A 42 -4.26 6.43 -0.52
CA VAL A 42 -4.30 6.06 0.89
C VAL A 42 -3.63 4.72 1.07
N VAL A 43 -2.57 4.69 1.87
CA VAL A 43 -1.71 3.53 2.09
C VAL A 43 -1.40 3.32 3.57
N PRO A 44 -1.16 2.08 4.04
CA PRO A 44 -0.76 1.82 5.41
C PRO A 44 0.52 2.58 5.80
N SER A 45 0.48 3.24 6.95
CA SER A 45 1.57 4.14 7.37
C SER A 45 2.88 3.39 7.63
N GLU A 46 2.82 2.16 8.11
CA GLU A 46 3.98 1.38 8.55
C GLU A 46 5.03 1.21 7.45
N GLY A 47 4.63 0.71 6.27
CA GLY A 47 5.57 0.49 5.16
C GLY A 47 6.21 1.79 4.66
N VAL A 48 5.41 2.86 4.55
CA VAL A 48 5.93 4.18 4.16
C VAL A 48 6.85 4.76 5.24
N GLY A 49 6.49 4.60 6.52
CA GLY A 49 7.27 5.06 7.66
C GLY A 49 8.60 4.33 7.82
N CYS A 50 8.69 3.07 7.43
CA CYS A 50 9.95 2.33 7.35
C CYS A 50 10.87 2.89 6.25
N ALA A 51 10.32 3.21 5.07
CA ALA A 51 11.08 3.80 3.97
C ALA A 51 11.42 5.29 4.17
N ILE A 52 10.63 5.99 4.99
CA ILE A 52 10.75 7.42 5.25
C ILE A 52 10.56 7.68 6.77
N PRO A 53 11.59 7.43 7.59
CA PRO A 53 11.50 7.52 9.06
C PRO A 53 11.00 8.87 9.59
N TYR A 54 11.28 9.96 8.88
CA TYR A 54 10.77 11.30 9.20
C TYR A 54 9.24 11.32 9.30
N LEU A 55 8.52 10.67 8.37
CA LEU A 55 7.05 10.65 8.38
C LEU A 55 6.51 9.88 9.59
N LYS A 56 7.16 8.76 9.95
CA LYS A 56 6.82 7.98 11.15
C LYS A 56 6.99 8.81 12.42
N ALA A 57 8.09 9.55 12.53
CA ALA A 57 8.36 10.42 13.69
C ALA A 57 7.42 11.63 13.75
N ARG A 58 7.08 12.23 12.60
CA ARG A 58 6.23 13.42 12.52
C ARG A 58 4.74 13.11 12.75
N PHE A 59 4.28 11.95 12.28
CA PHE A 59 2.86 11.56 12.27
C PHE A 59 2.59 10.37 13.19
N VAL A 60 2.92 10.52 14.46
CA VAL A 60 2.68 9.51 15.49
C VAL A 60 1.18 9.16 15.55
N GLY A 61 0.91 7.86 15.66
CA GLY A 61 -0.45 7.31 15.75
C GLY A 61 -1.21 7.22 14.42
N ALA A 62 -0.65 7.67 13.30
CA ALA A 62 -1.29 7.50 12.00
C ALA A 62 -1.31 6.02 11.60
N THR A 63 -2.49 5.50 11.25
CA THR A 63 -2.64 4.13 10.72
C THR A 63 -2.44 4.10 9.21
N HIS A 64 -2.77 5.21 8.53
CA HIS A 64 -2.63 5.38 7.10
C HIS A 64 -2.13 6.79 6.77
N TYR A 65 -1.61 6.94 5.55
CA TYR A 65 -1.32 8.23 4.95
C TYR A 65 -2.13 8.39 3.67
N GLU A 66 -2.82 9.53 3.50
CA GLU A 66 -3.16 10.00 2.15
C GLU A 66 -1.96 10.76 1.58
N ILE A 67 -1.45 10.31 0.44
CA ILE A 67 -0.26 10.86 -0.22
C ILE A 67 -0.62 11.28 -1.64
N GLY A 68 -0.32 12.53 -1.97
CA GLY A 68 -0.49 13.08 -3.32
C GLY A 68 0.76 13.81 -3.81
N TRP A 69 0.98 13.81 -5.12
CA TRP A 69 2.02 14.59 -5.78
C TRP A 69 1.38 15.63 -6.71
N GLY A 70 1.91 16.85 -6.73
CA GLY A 70 1.35 17.90 -7.59
C GLY A 70 2.28 19.08 -7.79
N ASP A 71 1.81 20.05 -8.59
CA ASP A 71 2.53 21.28 -8.85
C ASP A 71 2.75 22.08 -7.55
N ARG A 72 3.96 22.61 -7.38
CA ARG A 72 4.38 23.33 -6.18
C ARG A 72 3.47 24.51 -5.85
N ASP A 73 3.14 25.35 -6.82
CA ASP A 73 2.46 26.61 -6.55
C ASP A 73 0.94 26.42 -6.54
N PHE A 74 0.41 25.65 -7.49
CA PHE A 74 -1.02 25.37 -7.61
C PHE A 74 -1.55 24.48 -6.49
N TYR A 75 -0.82 23.40 -6.12
CA TYR A 75 -1.34 22.46 -5.13
C TYR A 75 -1.37 23.06 -3.72
N GLN A 76 -0.42 23.95 -3.40
CA GLN A 76 -0.37 24.66 -2.12
C GLN A 76 -1.30 25.89 -2.08
N ALA A 77 -1.77 26.39 -3.22
CA ALA A 77 -2.60 27.59 -3.27
C ALA A 77 -3.93 27.43 -2.50
N LYS A 78 -4.32 28.48 -1.76
CA LYS A 78 -5.61 28.55 -1.05
C LYS A 78 -6.80 28.58 -2.02
N LYS A 79 -6.62 29.20 -3.19
CA LYS A 79 -7.62 29.29 -4.26
C LYS A 79 -6.98 28.82 -5.57
N ALA A 80 -7.60 27.86 -6.23
CA ALA A 80 -7.22 27.45 -7.57
C ALA A 80 -7.70 28.52 -8.57
N THR A 81 -6.77 29.16 -9.27
CA THR A 81 -7.09 30.14 -10.32
C THR A 81 -6.75 29.57 -11.70
N PRO A 82 -7.43 30.00 -12.77
CA PRO A 82 -7.08 29.56 -14.13
C PRO A 82 -5.64 29.88 -14.52
N CYS A 83 -5.11 31.03 -14.06
CA CYS A 83 -3.73 31.42 -14.29
C CYS A 83 -2.74 30.45 -13.62
N LEU A 84 -2.96 30.09 -12.35
CA LEU A 84 -2.11 29.11 -11.67
C LEU A 84 -2.24 27.71 -12.30
N ALA A 85 -3.45 27.33 -12.76
CA ALA A 85 -3.64 26.06 -13.47
C ALA A 85 -2.85 26.03 -14.79
N PHE A 86 -2.88 27.12 -15.56
CA PHE A 86 -2.09 27.26 -16.78
C PHE A 86 -0.59 27.21 -16.48
N GLN A 87 -0.14 27.95 -15.46
CA GLN A 87 1.26 27.93 -15.03
C GLN A 87 1.69 26.52 -14.61
N ALA A 88 0.88 25.80 -13.83
CA ALA A 88 1.18 24.43 -13.45
C ALA A 88 1.36 23.52 -14.68
N LEU A 89 0.54 23.69 -15.71
CA LEU A 89 0.58 22.82 -16.90
C LEU A 89 1.74 23.15 -17.86
N PHE A 90 2.14 24.42 -17.99
CA PHE A 90 3.07 24.86 -19.04
C PHE A 90 4.36 25.52 -18.54
N ALA A 91 4.41 25.94 -17.27
CA ALA A 91 5.52 26.69 -16.68
C ALA A 91 5.72 26.34 -15.18
N SER A 92 5.57 25.06 -14.82
CA SER A 92 5.72 24.59 -13.44
C SER A 92 7.13 24.89 -12.92
N ARG A 93 7.21 25.32 -11.66
CA ARG A 93 8.47 25.61 -10.96
C ARG A 93 8.95 24.45 -10.09
N GLY A 94 8.34 23.28 -10.26
CA GLY A 94 8.62 22.07 -9.49
C GLY A 94 7.36 21.46 -8.89
N SER A 95 7.56 20.47 -8.05
CA SER A 95 6.48 19.69 -7.47
C SER A 95 6.56 19.62 -5.95
N VAL A 96 5.46 19.18 -5.33
CA VAL A 96 5.35 18.89 -3.91
C VAL A 96 4.65 17.56 -3.67
N MET A 97 5.03 16.93 -2.56
CA MET A 97 4.33 15.82 -1.96
C MET A 97 3.44 16.35 -0.83
N HIS A 98 2.15 16.03 -0.84
CA HIS A 98 1.24 16.30 0.28
C HIS A 98 1.01 15.01 1.05
N VAL A 99 1.25 15.02 2.35
CA VAL A 99 0.98 13.88 3.24
C VAL A 99 -0.04 14.30 4.29
N VAL A 100 -1.14 13.56 4.36
CA VAL A 100 -2.19 13.71 5.38
C VAL A 100 -2.16 12.47 6.28
N PRO A 101 -1.88 12.63 7.59
CA PRO A 101 -1.98 11.52 8.53
C PRO A 101 -3.44 11.18 8.82
N ILE A 102 -3.78 9.89 8.74
CA ILE A 102 -5.11 9.37 9.06
C ILE A 102 -5.01 8.59 10.36
N ARG A 103 -5.74 9.04 11.38
CA ARG A 103 -5.78 8.45 12.72
C ARG A 103 -7.16 7.87 13.04
N ASP A 104 -8.20 8.51 12.52
CA ASP A 104 -9.58 8.06 12.63
C ASP A 104 -9.83 6.79 11.82
N PRO A 105 -10.94 6.08 12.06
CA PRO A 105 -11.36 4.96 11.25
C PRO A 105 -11.38 5.34 9.76
N LEU A 106 -10.73 4.50 8.94
CA LEU A 106 -10.58 4.76 7.52
C LEU A 106 -11.92 4.95 6.76
N PRO A 107 -13.02 4.24 7.08
CA PRO A 107 -14.31 4.48 6.44
C PRO A 107 -14.80 5.93 6.56
N ASP A 108 -14.66 6.54 7.74
CA ASP A 108 -15.11 7.89 8.04
C ASP A 108 -14.32 8.92 7.23
N PHE A 109 -13.00 8.72 7.13
CA PHE A 109 -12.13 9.57 6.31
C PHE A 109 -12.49 9.53 4.81
N LEU A 110 -13.00 8.40 4.34
CA LEU A 110 -13.27 8.14 2.92
C LEU A 110 -14.69 8.51 2.47
N GLU A 111 -15.62 8.76 3.40
CA GLU A 111 -17.06 8.93 3.14
C GLU A 111 -17.36 9.97 2.03
N ASN A 112 -16.63 11.08 2.02
CA ASN A 112 -16.85 12.19 1.09
C ASN A 112 -15.93 12.17 -0.15
N CYS A 113 -15.27 11.04 -0.42
CA CYS A 113 -14.33 10.89 -1.53
C CYS A 113 -14.88 9.94 -2.61
N LYS A 114 -14.49 10.17 -3.86
CA LYS A 114 -14.61 9.12 -4.88
C LYS A 114 -13.45 8.16 -4.68
N VAL A 115 -13.75 6.94 -4.24
CA VAL A 115 -12.74 5.94 -3.88
C VAL A 115 -12.78 4.74 -4.82
N ALA A 116 -11.60 4.17 -5.06
CA ALA A 116 -11.41 2.83 -5.60
C ALA A 116 -10.38 2.10 -4.76
N GLU A 117 -10.62 0.83 -4.46
CA GLU A 117 -9.72 -0.01 -3.65
C GLU A 117 -9.06 -1.10 -4.50
N THR A 118 -7.90 -1.55 -4.05
CA THR A 118 -7.22 -2.75 -4.55
C THR A 118 -6.36 -3.34 -3.45
N CYS A 119 -6.12 -4.64 -3.50
CA CYS A 119 -5.22 -5.32 -2.59
C CYS A 119 -3.91 -5.66 -3.30
N LEU A 120 -2.81 -5.60 -2.55
CA LEU A 120 -1.44 -5.81 -3.03
C LEU A 120 -0.77 -6.92 -2.23
N THR A 121 0.13 -7.65 -2.89
CA THR A 121 1.11 -8.50 -2.20
C THR A 121 2.16 -7.63 -1.49
N ALA A 122 2.96 -8.23 -0.61
CA ALA A 122 4.05 -7.53 0.05
C ALA A 122 5.06 -6.92 -0.95
N SER A 123 5.37 -7.63 -2.04
CA SER A 123 6.32 -7.17 -3.06
C SER A 123 5.76 -6.04 -3.93
N GLU A 124 4.47 -6.13 -4.31
CA GLU A 124 3.75 -5.07 -5.02
C GLU A 124 3.68 -3.80 -4.14
N TYR A 125 3.42 -3.95 -2.84
CA TYR A 125 3.40 -2.83 -1.91
C TYR A 125 4.78 -2.20 -1.68
N ALA A 126 5.84 -3.01 -1.55
CA ALA A 126 7.21 -2.50 -1.44
C ALA A 126 7.61 -1.69 -2.67
N SER A 127 7.19 -2.12 -3.86
CA SER A 127 7.42 -1.37 -5.12
C SER A 127 6.69 -0.04 -5.14
N LEU A 128 5.44 -0.01 -4.66
CA LEU A 128 4.68 1.23 -4.49
C LEU A 128 5.37 2.20 -3.51
N VAL A 129 5.76 1.70 -2.33
CA VAL A 129 6.44 2.48 -1.29
C VAL A 129 7.75 3.05 -1.82
N ARG A 130 8.50 2.28 -2.61
CA ARG A 130 9.72 2.76 -3.28
C ARG A 130 9.44 3.93 -4.21
N LEU A 131 8.42 3.84 -5.07
CA LEU A 131 8.05 4.94 -5.95
C LEU A 131 7.60 6.18 -5.17
N ILE A 132 6.81 5.99 -4.10
CA ILE A 132 6.40 7.08 -3.20
C ILE A 132 7.64 7.75 -2.59
N SER A 133 8.57 6.98 -2.02
CA SER A 133 9.81 7.48 -1.43
C SER A 133 10.68 8.23 -2.43
N GLU A 134 10.80 7.69 -3.64
CA GLU A 134 11.50 8.30 -4.77
C GLU A 134 10.80 9.57 -5.31
N SER A 135 9.55 9.84 -4.93
CA SER A 135 8.82 11.05 -5.32
C SER A 135 9.12 12.25 -4.41
N PHE A 136 9.74 12.03 -3.24
CA PHE A 136 10.22 13.11 -2.38
C PHE A 136 11.59 13.61 -2.85
N ALA A 137 11.78 14.92 -2.87
CA ALA A 137 13.11 15.50 -2.94
C ALA A 137 13.82 15.32 -1.59
N ARG A 138 15.12 15.03 -1.65
CA ARG A 138 15.97 14.83 -0.48
C ARG A 138 17.08 15.87 -0.44
N SER A 139 17.44 16.28 0.77
CA SER A 139 18.56 17.19 1.01
C SER A 139 19.90 16.44 0.84
N ALA A 140 21.03 17.14 0.94
CA ALA A 140 22.36 16.55 0.88
C ALA A 140 22.60 15.46 1.95
N ASN A 141 21.90 15.54 3.09
CA ASN A 141 21.95 14.53 4.15
C ASN A 141 21.01 13.33 3.91
N GLY A 142 20.29 13.29 2.79
CA GLY A 142 19.35 12.22 2.46
C GLY A 142 17.96 12.34 3.08
N GLU A 143 17.67 13.38 3.86
CA GLU A 143 16.34 13.59 4.47
C GLU A 143 15.36 14.28 3.52
N ILE A 144 14.07 14.01 3.68
CA ILE A 144 13.03 14.70 2.90
C ILE A 144 12.94 16.18 3.32
N ILE A 145 12.65 17.05 2.36
CA ILE A 145 12.65 18.50 2.60
C ILE A 145 11.22 18.97 2.90
N ALA A 146 10.94 19.34 4.15
CA ALA A 146 9.68 19.95 4.54
C ALA A 146 9.48 21.32 3.87
N GLN A 147 8.23 21.65 3.49
CA GLN A 147 7.84 22.93 2.91
C GLN A 147 6.77 23.60 3.79
N ALA A 148 5.54 23.73 3.30
CA ALA A 148 4.45 24.37 4.03
C ALA A 148 3.63 23.37 4.87
N ARG A 149 2.86 23.90 5.84
CA ARG A 149 1.75 23.14 6.42
C ARG A 149 0.72 22.83 5.33
N GLY A 150 0.13 21.64 5.41
CA GLY A 150 -0.87 21.19 4.47
C GLY A 150 -2.23 21.84 4.70
N LYS A 151 -3.17 21.56 3.80
CA LYS A 151 -4.53 22.15 3.82
C LYS A 151 -5.45 21.52 4.87
N TYR A 152 -5.16 20.29 5.26
CA TYR A 152 -5.87 19.57 6.31
C TYR A 152 -5.14 19.70 7.64
N GLU A 153 -5.87 19.56 8.73
CA GLU A 153 -5.32 19.55 10.08
C GLU A 153 -4.17 18.54 10.19
N ASP A 154 -3.05 18.98 10.76
CA ASP A 154 -1.79 18.23 10.90
C ASP A 154 -1.11 17.75 9.60
N SER A 155 -1.67 17.96 8.41
CA SER A 155 -1.03 17.57 7.14
C SER A 155 0.18 18.45 6.80
N GLN A 156 1.07 17.96 5.93
CA GLN A 156 2.30 18.67 5.56
C GLN A 156 2.64 18.51 4.07
N PHE A 157 3.12 19.60 3.47
CA PHE A 157 3.77 19.56 2.16
C PHE A 157 5.28 19.37 2.32
N PHE A 158 5.84 18.56 1.43
CA PHE A 158 7.27 18.34 1.26
C PHE A 158 7.65 18.67 -0.18
N GLN A 159 8.90 19.01 -0.41
CA GLN A 159 9.40 19.22 -1.77
C GLN A 159 9.34 17.89 -2.53
N GLY A 160 8.72 17.90 -3.71
CA GLY A 160 8.63 16.76 -4.60
C GLY A 160 9.79 16.72 -5.59
N ARG A 161 10.11 15.53 -6.09
CA ARG A 161 11.06 15.33 -7.17
C ARG A 161 10.34 15.43 -8.52
N GLY A 162 10.99 16.09 -9.49
CA GLY A 162 10.45 16.32 -10.83
C GLY A 162 9.61 17.58 -10.94
N ALA A 163 9.10 17.83 -12.15
CA ALA A 163 8.32 19.01 -12.49
C ALA A 163 6.93 18.61 -13.00
N TYR A 164 5.91 19.39 -12.63
CA TYR A 164 4.56 19.21 -13.12
C TYR A 164 4.46 19.73 -14.56
N SER A 165 3.62 19.09 -15.37
CA SER A 165 3.33 19.58 -16.72
C SER A 165 2.00 19.01 -17.22
N ALA A 166 1.53 19.50 -18.36
CA ALA A 166 0.40 18.93 -19.08
C ALA A 166 0.58 17.43 -19.39
N PHE A 167 1.83 16.98 -19.52
CA PHE A 167 2.15 15.57 -19.78
C PHE A 167 2.39 14.77 -18.51
N TYR A 168 2.74 15.38 -17.38
CA TYR A 168 3.00 14.70 -16.11
C TYR A 168 2.27 15.41 -14.97
N THR A 169 1.05 14.96 -14.72
CA THR A 169 0.11 15.52 -13.75
C THR A 169 -0.02 14.63 -12.51
N CYS A 170 -0.77 15.08 -11.49
CA CYS A 170 -1.11 14.27 -10.31
C CYS A 170 -1.78 12.93 -10.70
N ASN A 171 -2.67 12.94 -11.70
CA ASN A 171 -3.35 11.74 -12.18
C ASN A 171 -2.38 10.75 -12.83
N ARG A 172 -1.37 11.26 -13.56
CA ARG A 172 -0.33 10.41 -14.14
C ARG A 172 0.61 9.88 -13.08
N TRP A 173 0.97 10.67 -12.07
CA TRP A 173 1.74 10.20 -10.92
C TRP A 173 1.01 9.06 -10.20
N THR A 174 -0.28 9.23 -9.86
CA THR A 174 -1.09 8.19 -9.21
C THR A 174 -1.16 6.91 -10.06
N ALA A 175 -1.38 7.05 -11.38
CA ALA A 175 -1.38 5.90 -12.28
C ALA A 175 -0.02 5.21 -12.37
N THR A 176 1.08 5.96 -12.35
CA THR A 176 2.45 5.41 -12.37
C THR A 176 2.76 4.67 -11.06
N ALA A 177 2.34 5.23 -9.92
CA ALA A 177 2.45 4.62 -8.61
C ALA A 177 1.70 3.27 -8.56
N LEU A 178 0.45 3.24 -9.00
CA LEU A 178 -0.34 2.01 -9.07
C LEU A 178 0.21 1.00 -10.09
N GLN A 179 0.75 1.47 -11.22
CA GLN A 179 1.43 0.61 -12.17
C GLN A 179 2.67 -0.05 -11.56
N SER A 180 3.46 0.69 -10.76
CA SER A 180 4.60 0.12 -10.03
C SER A 180 4.18 -0.93 -9.00
N ALA A 181 2.93 -0.87 -8.53
CA ALA A 181 2.31 -1.87 -7.66
C ALA A 181 1.73 -3.07 -8.46
N GLY A 182 2.02 -3.18 -9.75
CA GLY A 182 1.61 -4.29 -10.60
C GLY A 182 0.18 -4.20 -11.11
N LEU A 183 -0.49 -3.04 -11.05
CA LEU A 183 -1.76 -2.85 -11.75
C LEU A 183 -1.50 -2.57 -13.24
N ASP A 184 -2.28 -3.21 -14.12
CA ASP A 184 -2.19 -3.03 -15.57
C ASP A 184 -2.84 -1.71 -16.03
N LEU A 185 -2.33 -0.60 -15.49
CA LEU A 185 -2.72 0.74 -15.87
C LEU A 185 -1.76 1.27 -16.92
N TRP A 186 -2.30 1.96 -17.92
CA TRP A 186 -1.49 2.74 -18.86
C TRP A 186 -1.53 4.22 -18.47
N PRO A 187 -0.43 4.78 -17.91
CA PRO A 187 -0.41 6.16 -17.41
C PRO A 187 -0.62 7.23 -18.50
N ARG A 188 -0.59 6.84 -19.78
CA ARG A 188 -0.77 7.74 -20.92
C ARG A 188 -2.24 8.13 -21.19
N ILE A 189 -3.22 7.52 -20.53
CA ILE A 189 -4.67 7.72 -20.81
C ILE A 189 -5.44 8.28 -19.58
N THR A 190 -4.80 8.46 -18.42
CA THR A 190 -5.43 8.96 -17.19
C THR A 190 -5.38 10.49 -17.08
N LEU A 191 -6.09 11.17 -18.00
CA LEU A 191 -6.14 12.64 -18.04
C LEU A 191 -6.90 13.24 -16.85
N THR A 192 -7.91 12.55 -16.33
CA THR A 192 -8.79 13.06 -15.26
C THR A 192 -8.78 12.16 -14.03
N SER A 193 -9.11 12.74 -12.88
CA SER A 193 -9.24 12.01 -11.60
C SER A 193 -10.27 10.88 -11.69
N GLY A 194 -11.40 11.12 -12.35
CA GLY A 194 -12.42 10.10 -12.60
C GLY A 194 -11.96 8.98 -13.51
N SER A 195 -11.06 9.25 -14.47
CA SER A 195 -10.43 8.21 -15.29
C SER A 195 -9.55 7.29 -14.46
N VAL A 196 -8.74 7.85 -13.55
CA VAL A 196 -7.91 7.07 -12.61
C VAL A 196 -8.80 6.16 -11.77
N ILE A 197 -9.81 6.70 -11.10
CA ILE A 197 -10.72 5.91 -10.24
C ILE A 197 -11.41 4.78 -11.02
N ARG A 198 -11.91 5.05 -12.24
CA ARG A 198 -12.49 4.01 -13.09
C ARG A 198 -11.48 2.94 -13.49
N ALA A 199 -10.25 3.35 -13.82
CA ALA A 199 -9.20 2.41 -14.19
C ALA A 199 -8.82 1.53 -13.00
N VAL A 200 -8.66 2.10 -11.79
CA VAL A 200 -8.43 1.31 -10.58
C VAL A 200 -9.55 0.31 -10.35
N ARG A 201 -10.83 0.72 -10.45
CA ARG A 201 -11.96 -0.20 -10.30
C ARG A 201 -11.94 -1.34 -11.33
N ARG A 202 -11.52 -1.06 -12.56
CA ARG A 202 -11.44 -2.06 -13.63
C ARG A 202 -10.32 -3.08 -13.41
N TYR A 203 -9.19 -2.65 -12.86
CA TYR A 203 -8.00 -3.49 -12.66
C TYR A 203 -7.73 -3.82 -11.18
N ALA A 204 -8.73 -3.61 -10.32
CA ALA A 204 -8.63 -3.88 -8.90
C ALA A 204 -8.39 -5.37 -8.67
N LYS A 205 -7.44 -5.68 -7.81
CA LYS A 205 -7.15 -7.05 -7.39
C LYS A 205 -7.83 -7.30 -6.05
N ALA A 206 -8.58 -8.39 -5.96
CA ALA A 206 -9.25 -8.78 -4.71
C ALA A 206 -8.22 -9.14 -3.64
N CYS A 207 -8.59 -8.90 -2.37
CA CYS A 207 -7.82 -9.38 -1.25
C CYS A 207 -7.89 -10.92 -1.20
N SER A 208 -6.75 -11.56 -0.92
CA SER A 208 -6.73 -12.99 -0.65
C SER A 208 -7.58 -13.26 0.59
N THR A 209 -8.54 -14.17 0.48
CA THR A 209 -9.25 -14.68 1.65
C THR A 209 -8.25 -15.44 2.53
N ALA A 210 -8.40 -15.34 3.86
CA ALA A 210 -7.70 -16.24 4.74
C ALA A 210 -8.10 -17.67 4.35
N SER A 211 -7.12 -18.51 3.99
CA SER A 211 -7.39 -19.92 3.81
C SER A 211 -7.72 -20.47 5.20
N LYS A 212 -8.90 -21.09 5.35
CA LYS A 212 -9.24 -21.88 6.53
C LYS A 212 -8.07 -22.85 6.78
N PRO A 213 -7.61 -23.04 8.03
CA PRO A 213 -6.62 -24.09 8.30
C PRO A 213 -7.20 -25.41 7.77
N GLU A 214 -6.47 -26.06 6.88
CA GLU A 214 -6.79 -27.40 6.38
C GLU A 214 -6.89 -28.32 7.60
N GLY A 215 -8.05 -28.98 7.72
CA GLY A 215 -8.36 -29.84 8.84
C GLY A 215 -7.37 -31.00 8.92
N VAL A 216 -6.75 -31.15 10.10
CA VAL A 216 -6.18 -32.42 10.53
C VAL A 216 -7.32 -33.17 11.20
N GLU A 217 -8.09 -33.93 10.43
CA GLU A 217 -8.98 -34.97 10.96
C GLU A 217 -9.34 -35.92 9.83
N ASP A 218 -8.49 -36.94 9.65
CA ASP A 218 -8.93 -38.29 9.27
C ASP A 218 -7.78 -39.28 9.45
N ALA A 219 -7.83 -40.06 10.53
CA ALA A 219 -7.31 -41.43 10.60
C ALA A 219 -7.57 -42.02 11.99
N LEU A 220 -8.79 -42.51 12.22
CA LEU A 220 -9.00 -43.64 13.13
C LEU A 220 -10.35 -44.29 12.83
N GLU A 221 -10.43 -44.94 11.67
CA GLU A 221 -11.45 -45.95 11.41
C GLU A 221 -10.76 -47.23 10.93
N LEU A 222 -10.52 -48.15 11.86
CA LEU A 222 -10.19 -49.53 11.56
C LEU A 222 -11.37 -50.42 11.95
N ARG A 223 -11.78 -51.22 10.97
CA ARG A 223 -12.98 -52.06 10.90
C ARG A 223 -13.02 -53.21 11.91
N GLN A 224 -14.26 -53.63 12.20
CA GLN A 224 -14.73 -54.81 12.93
C GLN A 224 -14.29 -56.16 12.31
N PRO A 225 -14.47 -57.28 13.04
CA PRO A 225 -15.59 -58.21 12.76
C PRO A 225 -16.31 -58.62 14.08
N GLY A 226 -17.60 -58.94 14.16
CA GLY A 226 -18.39 -59.81 13.30
C GLY A 226 -18.55 -61.17 13.99
N GLU A 227 -19.46 -61.30 14.97
CA GLU A 227 -19.82 -62.59 15.57
C GLU A 227 -21.34 -62.64 15.85
N ASP A 228 -21.99 -63.54 15.14
CA ASP A 228 -23.41 -63.89 15.21
C ASP A 228 -23.48 -65.36 15.67
N ALA A 229 -24.14 -65.65 16.79
CA ALA A 229 -24.59 -67.01 17.16
C ALA A 229 -25.53 -67.03 18.38
N GLY A 230 -26.84 -67.00 18.12
CA GLY A 230 -27.78 -68.01 18.65
C GLY A 230 -28.34 -67.89 20.09
N PRO A 231 -29.42 -68.65 20.42
CA PRO A 231 -30.57 -68.09 21.14
C PRO A 231 -31.01 -68.81 22.44
N SER A 232 -31.96 -68.16 23.14
CA SER A 232 -33.07 -68.72 23.96
C SER A 232 -32.86 -69.25 25.39
N ARG A 233 -33.92 -69.00 26.20
CA ARG A 233 -34.32 -69.51 27.53
C ARG A 233 -33.62 -68.80 28.71
N THR A 234 -34.30 -68.35 29.77
CA THR A 234 -35.61 -68.65 30.41
C THR A 234 -36.20 -67.40 31.02
#